data_AF-A0A2D7JHW3-F1
#
_entry.id   AF-A0A2D7JHW3-F1
#
_cell.length_a   1.000
_cell.length_b   1.000
_cell.length_c   1.000
_cell.angle_alpha   90.00
_cell.angle_beta   90.00
_cell.angle_gamma   90.00
#
_symmetry.space_group_name_H-M   'P 1'
#
loop_
_entity.id
_entity.type
_entity.pdbx_description
1 polymer ?
#
loop_
_entity_poly.entity_id
_entity_poly.type
_entity_poly.pdbx_seq_one_letter_code
_entity_poly.pdbx_strand_id
1 'polypeptide(L)'
;MSSYVNYLTDGLNQHYHEIKSETMEEASTKILEFLNEIEAGETAIEYINGYIFKRIKFHANNKPRKLQGLFVDEFAPLKTKDYSAEKAVILFKAFVFSSRSGLTTEVPAGWEVNEEEGIGWFGELMKSNPTIFDSL
;
A
#
# COMPACT_ATOMS: atom_id res chain seq x y z
N MET A 1 15.01 1.21 -8.29
CA MET A 1 14.08 0.39 -7.49
C MET A 1 14.57 0.24 -6.06
N SER A 2 15.80 -0.23 -5.84
CA SER A 2 16.39 -0.38 -4.48
C SER A 2 16.40 0.90 -3.61
N SER A 3 16.77 2.07 -4.11
CA SER A 3 16.81 3.32 -3.30
C SER A 3 15.43 3.73 -2.75
N TYR A 4 14.37 3.64 -3.57
CA TYR A 4 13.01 3.95 -3.12
C TYR A 4 12.45 2.89 -2.16
N VAL A 5 12.76 1.61 -2.38
CA VAL A 5 12.36 0.53 -1.47
C VAL A 5 13.03 0.70 -0.11
N ASN A 6 14.33 1.01 -0.08
CA ASN A 6 15.07 1.25 1.16
C ASN A 6 14.52 2.46 1.91
N TYR A 7 14.23 3.55 1.20
CA TYR A 7 13.59 4.72 1.78
C TYR A 7 12.25 4.37 2.48
N LEU A 8 11.40 3.60 1.79
CA LEU A 8 10.13 3.16 2.37
C LEU A 8 10.32 2.21 3.55
N THR A 9 11.22 1.24 3.45
CA THR A 9 11.47 0.29 4.55
C THR A 9 12.07 0.99 5.76
N ASP A 10 13.02 1.90 5.59
CA ASP A 10 13.60 2.69 6.67
C ASP A 10 12.54 3.52 7.40
N GLY A 11 11.67 4.22 6.65
CA GLY A 11 10.57 4.97 7.22
C GLY A 11 9.55 4.09 7.96
N LEU A 12 9.17 2.94 7.37
CA LEU A 12 8.26 1.98 8.00
C LEU A 12 8.88 1.36 9.26
N ASN A 13 10.18 1.09 9.26
CA ASN A 13 10.91 0.44 10.37
C ASN A 13 11.09 1.36 11.58
N GLN A 14 10.88 2.68 11.43
CA GLN A 14 10.79 3.59 12.57
C GLN A 14 9.50 3.37 13.41
N HIS A 15 8.46 2.79 12.81
CA HIS A 15 7.14 2.64 13.44
C HIS A 15 6.67 1.18 13.59
N TYR A 16 7.20 0.26 12.79
CA TYR A 16 6.82 -1.15 12.76
C TYR A 16 8.00 -2.08 13.09
N HIS A 17 7.70 -3.34 13.37
CA HIS A 17 8.71 -4.40 13.37
C HIS A 17 9.38 -4.51 12.00
N GLU A 18 10.70 -4.72 12.01
CA GLU A 18 11.55 -4.77 10.81
C GLU A 18 10.86 -5.43 9.61
N ILE A 19 10.69 -4.65 8.55
CA ILE A 19 10.30 -5.05 7.20
C ILE A 19 11.57 -5.00 6.35
N LYS A 20 11.93 -6.17 5.82
CA LYS A 20 13.09 -6.33 4.94
C LYS A 20 12.77 -5.84 3.54
N SER A 21 13.70 -5.10 2.91
CA SER A 21 13.54 -4.60 1.53
C SER A 21 13.23 -5.73 0.55
N GLU A 22 13.82 -6.91 0.72
CA GLU A 22 13.58 -8.09 -0.10
C GLU A 22 12.11 -8.53 -0.05
N THR A 23 11.42 -8.35 1.09
CA THR A 23 9.99 -8.69 1.18
C THR A 23 9.13 -7.75 0.33
N MET A 24 9.49 -6.47 0.26
CA MET A 24 8.80 -5.49 -0.59
C MET A 24 9.11 -5.72 -2.07
N GLU A 25 10.37 -6.02 -2.41
CA GLU A 25 10.79 -6.32 -3.78
C GLU A 25 10.11 -7.59 -4.31
N GLU A 26 10.06 -8.65 -3.50
CA GLU A 26 9.38 -9.90 -3.85
C GLU A 26 7.88 -9.66 -4.08
N ALA A 27 7.21 -8.93 -3.18
CA ALA A 27 5.79 -8.62 -3.32
C ALA A 27 5.51 -7.79 -4.58
N SER A 28 6.34 -6.78 -4.84
CA SER A 28 6.20 -5.88 -5.99
C SER A 28 6.40 -6.64 -7.30
N THR A 29 7.42 -7.50 -7.37
CA THR A 29 7.70 -8.35 -8.53
C THR A 29 6.51 -9.27 -8.82
N LYS A 30 6.04 -10.02 -7.82
CA LYS A 30 4.90 -10.94 -7.97
C LYS A 30 3.59 -10.23 -8.34
N ILE A 31 3.38 -9.00 -7.88
CA ILE A 31 2.22 -8.18 -8.28
C ILE A 31 2.32 -7.78 -9.75
N LEU A 32 3.50 -7.32 -10.21
CA LEU A 32 3.72 -6.96 -11.60
C LEU A 32 3.62 -8.15 -12.54
N GLU A 33 4.18 -9.30 -12.14
CA GLU A 33 4.04 -10.58 -12.86
C GLU A 33 2.56 -10.95 -13.01
N PHE A 34 1.78 -10.90 -11.93
CA PHE A 34 0.34 -11.18 -12.00
C PHE A 34 -0.42 -10.20 -12.89
N LEU A 35 -0.12 -8.91 -12.83
CA LEU A 35 -0.76 -7.91 -13.71
C LEU A 35 -0.45 -8.18 -15.19
N ASN A 36 0.77 -8.63 -15.48
CA ASN A 36 1.17 -9.07 -16.81
C ASN A 36 0.47 -10.38 -17.23
N GLU A 37 0.36 -11.37 -16.33
CA GLU A 37 -0.33 -12.64 -16.57
C GLU A 37 -1.80 -12.44 -16.97
N ILE A 38 -2.47 -11.43 -16.39
CA ILE A 38 -3.87 -11.13 -16.71
C ILE A 38 -4.03 -10.10 -17.85
N GLU A 39 -2.93 -9.71 -18.50
CA GLU A 39 -2.89 -8.71 -19.56
C GLU A 39 -3.58 -7.40 -19.17
N ALA A 40 -3.36 -6.92 -17.93
CA ALA A 40 -4.08 -5.76 -17.39
C ALA A 40 -3.89 -4.47 -18.20
N GLY A 41 -2.75 -4.34 -18.90
CA GLY A 41 -2.44 -3.17 -19.72
C GLY A 41 -2.55 -1.86 -18.93
N GLU A 42 -3.26 -0.88 -19.48
CA GLU A 42 -3.48 0.43 -18.83
C GLU A 42 -4.29 0.30 -17.52
N THR A 43 -5.19 -0.68 -17.43
CA THR A 43 -6.00 -1.00 -16.23
C THR A 43 -5.13 -1.38 -15.02
N ALA A 44 -3.86 -1.75 -15.23
CA ALA A 44 -2.95 -2.07 -14.14
C ALA A 44 -2.83 -0.91 -13.13
N ILE A 45 -2.80 0.34 -13.64
CA ILE A 45 -2.72 1.54 -12.81
C ILE A 45 -3.98 1.68 -11.95
N GLU A 46 -5.16 1.44 -12.54
CA GLU A 46 -6.44 1.49 -11.83
C GLU A 46 -6.52 0.43 -10.73
N TYR A 47 -6.05 -0.79 -10.99
CA TYR A 47 -5.99 -1.85 -9.97
C TYR A 47 -5.04 -1.50 -8.83
N ILE A 48 -3.86 -0.97 -9.13
CA ILE A 48 -2.89 -0.57 -8.11
C ILE A 48 -3.47 0.57 -7.27
N ASN A 49 -3.96 1.64 -7.91
CA ASN A 49 -4.50 2.80 -7.18
C ASN A 49 -5.73 2.42 -6.35
N GLY A 50 -6.65 1.64 -6.92
CA GLY A 50 -7.82 1.13 -6.20
C GLY A 50 -7.46 0.22 -5.03
N TYR A 51 -6.41 -0.60 -5.16
CA TYR A 51 -5.94 -1.41 -4.05
C TYR A 51 -5.33 -0.55 -2.94
N ILE A 52 -4.50 0.44 -3.26
CA ILE A 52 -3.93 1.38 -2.28
C ILE A 52 -5.06 2.11 -1.57
N PHE A 53 -6.02 2.68 -2.31
CA PHE A 53 -7.21 3.33 -1.75
C PHE A 53 -7.94 2.42 -0.77
N LYS A 54 -8.24 1.17 -1.18
CA LYS A 54 -8.92 0.20 -0.34
C LYS A 54 -8.16 -0.08 0.95
N ARG A 55 -6.83 -0.25 0.88
CA ARG A 55 -5.98 -0.57 2.04
C ARG A 55 -5.86 0.60 3.02
N ILE A 56 -5.88 1.84 2.52
CA ILE A 56 -5.83 3.07 3.32
C ILE A 56 -7.18 3.41 3.93
N LYS A 57 -8.28 3.26 3.18
CA LYS A 57 -9.61 3.74 3.61
C LYS A 57 -10.44 2.70 4.34
N PHE A 58 -10.13 1.41 4.19
CA PHE A 58 -10.97 0.34 4.73
C PHE A 58 -10.16 -0.71 5.48
N HIS A 59 -10.79 -1.30 6.49
CA HIS A 59 -10.32 -2.53 7.10
C HIS A 59 -10.62 -3.74 6.21
N ALA A 60 -10.01 -4.90 6.51
CA ALA A 60 -10.22 -6.14 5.77
C ALA A 60 -11.70 -6.61 5.71
N ASN A 61 -12.52 -6.21 6.69
CA ASN A 61 -13.97 -6.47 6.71
C ASN A 61 -14.81 -5.41 5.95
N ASN A 62 -14.17 -4.57 5.13
CA ASN A 62 -14.74 -3.46 4.36
C ASN A 62 -15.40 -2.35 5.21
N LYS A 63 -15.15 -2.29 6.52
CA LYS A 63 -15.54 -1.12 7.32
C LYS A 63 -14.59 0.06 7.03
N PRO A 64 -15.10 1.28 6.83
CA PRO A 64 -14.25 2.46 6.71
C PRO A 64 -13.38 2.65 7.95
N ARG A 65 -12.12 3.03 7.74
CA ARG A 65 -11.20 3.45 8.80
C ARG A 65 -11.55 4.83 9.32
N LYS A 66 -11.26 5.08 10.59
CA LYS A 66 -11.43 6.40 11.19
C LYS A 66 -10.10 7.16 11.17
N LEU A 67 -9.74 7.68 10.01
CA LEU A 67 -8.47 8.39 9.80
C LEU A 67 -8.40 9.72 10.57
N GLN A 68 -9.55 10.34 10.85
CA GLN A 68 -9.62 11.60 11.58
C GLN A 68 -10.22 11.34 12.96
N GLY A 69 -9.37 11.34 13.99
CA GLY A 69 -9.77 11.15 15.37
C GLY A 69 -8.60 11.29 16.35
N LEU A 70 -8.85 11.86 17.53
CA LEU A 70 -7.81 12.10 18.55
C LEU A 70 -7.37 10.84 19.32
N PHE A 71 -8.15 9.75 19.24
CA PHE A 71 -8.05 8.62 20.18
C PHE A 71 -7.67 7.29 19.53
N VAL A 72 -7.52 7.21 18.20
CA VAL A 72 -7.16 5.98 17.49
C VAL A 72 -6.17 6.30 16.38
N ASP A 73 -4.99 5.69 16.45
CA ASP A 73 -4.06 5.63 15.33
C ASP A 73 -4.32 4.34 14.53
N GLU A 74 -4.90 4.51 13.35
CA GLU A 74 -5.24 3.43 12.40
C GLU A 74 -4.01 2.73 11.78
N PHE A 75 -2.82 3.33 11.98
CA PHE A 75 -1.51 2.85 11.53
C PHE A 75 -0.61 2.45 12.70
N ALA A 76 -1.19 2.25 13.90
CA ALA A 76 -0.44 1.73 15.03
C ALA A 76 0.09 0.31 14.75
N PRO A 77 1.31 -0.05 15.22
CA PRO A 77 1.87 -1.39 15.06
C PRO A 77 1.01 -2.47 15.71
N LEU A 78 0.90 -3.62 15.04
CA LEU A 78 0.37 -4.84 15.65
C LEU A 78 1.43 -5.50 16.52
N LYS A 79 1.01 -6.13 17.63
CA LYS A 79 1.90 -6.87 18.54
C LYS A 79 2.59 -8.07 17.88
N THR A 80 2.00 -8.59 16.82
CA THR A 80 2.49 -9.76 16.09
C THR A 80 2.68 -9.39 14.64
N LYS A 81 3.82 -9.81 14.07
CA LYS A 81 4.06 -9.69 12.63
C LYS A 81 2.97 -10.45 11.86
N ASP A 82 2.24 -9.73 11.02
CA ASP A 82 1.14 -10.27 10.22
C ASP A 82 1.24 -9.85 8.75
N TYR A 83 2.47 -9.85 8.21
CA TYR A 83 2.77 -9.52 6.82
C TYR A 83 3.78 -10.50 6.21
N SER A 84 3.63 -10.75 4.91
CA SER A 84 4.59 -11.43 4.04
C SER A 84 4.34 -11.02 2.59
N ALA A 85 5.32 -11.25 1.70
CA ALA A 85 5.14 -11.01 0.27
C ALA A 85 3.97 -11.84 -0.28
N GLU A 86 3.92 -13.13 0.07
CA GLU A 86 2.85 -14.04 -0.34
C GLU A 86 1.46 -13.55 0.08
N LYS A 87 1.31 -13.10 1.32
CA LYS A 87 0.03 -12.56 1.81
C LYS A 87 -0.35 -11.28 1.08
N ALA A 88 0.61 -10.39 0.80
CA ALA A 88 0.35 -9.16 0.05
C ALA A 88 -0.17 -9.46 -1.38
N VAL A 89 0.44 -10.43 -2.05
CA VAL A 89 0.07 -10.88 -3.40
C VAL A 89 -1.31 -11.53 -3.40
N ILE A 90 -1.61 -12.42 -2.45
CA ILE A 90 -2.93 -13.05 -2.32
C ILE A 90 -4.03 -11.98 -2.15
N LEU A 91 -3.81 -11.00 -1.27
CA LEU A 91 -4.76 -9.93 -1.03
C LEU A 91 -4.95 -9.03 -2.28
N PHE A 92 -3.89 -8.77 -3.02
CA PHE A 92 -3.97 -8.02 -4.28
C PHE A 92 -4.75 -8.79 -5.35
N LYS A 93 -4.45 -10.08 -5.56
CA LYS A 93 -5.19 -10.94 -6.51
C LYS A 93 -6.67 -10.99 -6.16
N ALA A 94 -7.01 -11.17 -4.88
CA ALA A 94 -8.39 -11.17 -4.40
C ALA A 94 -9.10 -9.83 -4.68
N PHE A 95 -8.41 -8.71 -4.49
CA PHE A 95 -8.94 -7.39 -4.86
C PHE A 95 -9.22 -7.27 -6.36
N VAL A 96 -8.28 -7.65 -7.22
CA VAL A 96 -8.45 -7.57 -8.67
C VAL A 96 -9.61 -8.45 -9.15
N PHE A 97 -9.74 -9.67 -8.64
CA PHE A 97 -10.86 -10.54 -9.00
C PHE A 97 -12.22 -9.98 -8.52
N SER A 98 -12.27 -9.38 -7.33
CA SER A 98 -13.46 -8.66 -6.83
C SER A 98 -13.80 -7.45 -7.72
N SER A 99 -12.78 -6.70 -8.13
CA SER A 99 -12.96 -5.54 -9.01
C SER A 99 -13.59 -5.94 -10.35
N ARG A 100 -13.13 -7.06 -10.92
CA ARG A 100 -13.65 -7.59 -12.20
C ARG A 100 -15.08 -8.12 -12.10
N SER A 101 -15.54 -8.52 -10.92
CA SER A 101 -16.93 -8.95 -10.70
C SER A 101 -17.89 -7.78 -10.43
N GLY A 102 -17.43 -6.53 -10.57
CA GLY A 102 -18.22 -5.33 -10.32
C GLY A 102 -18.33 -4.96 -8.84
N LEU A 103 -17.61 -5.66 -7.96
CA LEU A 103 -17.48 -5.33 -6.54
C LEU A 103 -16.27 -4.40 -6.36
N THR A 104 -16.38 -3.19 -6.90
CA THR A 104 -15.33 -2.16 -6.87
C THR A 104 -15.54 -1.19 -5.71
N THR A 105 -14.42 -0.75 -5.13
CA THR A 105 -14.41 0.44 -4.29
C THR A 105 -14.22 1.63 -5.23
N GLU A 106 -15.19 2.54 -5.30
CA GLU A 106 -15.05 3.76 -6.09
C GLU A 106 -13.92 4.62 -5.53
N VAL A 107 -12.89 4.83 -6.35
CA VAL A 107 -11.79 5.74 -6.04
C VAL A 107 -12.18 7.11 -6.58
N PRO A 108 -12.19 8.17 -5.74
CA PRO A 108 -12.45 9.53 -6.22
C PRO A 108 -11.47 9.91 -7.34
N ALA A 109 -11.97 10.58 -8.37
CA ALA A 109 -11.12 11.07 -9.45
C ALA A 109 -10.04 12.01 -8.91
N GLY A 110 -8.79 11.79 -9.32
CA GLY A 110 -7.63 12.56 -8.83
C GLY A 110 -7.20 12.24 -7.41
N TRP A 111 -7.71 11.16 -6.78
CA TRP A 111 -7.20 10.75 -5.47
C TRP A 111 -5.77 10.24 -5.57
N GLU A 112 -4.89 10.81 -4.74
CA GLU A 112 -3.51 10.37 -4.56
C GLU A 112 -3.21 10.16 -3.06
N VAL A 113 -2.47 9.10 -2.73
CA VAL A 113 -2.16 8.73 -1.35
C VAL A 113 -1.24 9.74 -0.63
N ASN A 114 -0.39 10.44 -1.37
CA ASN A 114 0.49 11.50 -0.88
C ASN A 114 -0.29 12.78 -0.52
N GLU A 115 -1.51 12.98 -1.03
CA GLU A 115 -2.37 14.12 -0.68
C GLU A 115 -3.37 13.77 0.44
N GLU A 116 -3.41 12.51 0.87
CA GLU A 116 -4.34 12.04 1.89
C GLU A 116 -4.05 12.66 3.27
N GLU A 117 -5.09 13.24 3.87
CA GLU A 117 -5.03 13.83 5.21
C GLU A 117 -5.43 12.81 6.29
N GLY A 118 -4.96 13.03 7.53
CA GLY A 118 -5.33 12.19 8.67
C GLY A 118 -4.66 10.82 8.72
N ILE A 119 -3.70 10.53 7.84
CA ILE A 119 -2.92 9.28 7.88
C ILE A 119 -1.57 9.43 8.61
N GLY A 120 -1.39 10.52 9.37
CA GLY A 120 -0.29 10.73 10.32
C GLY A 120 1.10 10.59 9.71
N TRP A 121 2.00 9.95 10.47
CA TRP A 121 3.38 9.66 10.07
C TRP A 121 3.47 8.90 8.74
N PHE A 122 2.49 8.05 8.44
CA PHE A 122 2.48 7.29 7.20
C PHE A 122 2.22 8.22 6.00
N GLY A 123 1.37 9.24 6.16
CA GLY A 123 1.19 10.27 5.15
C GLY A 123 2.42 11.14 4.94
N GLU A 124 3.15 11.45 6.01
CA GLU A 124 4.43 12.15 5.92
C GLU A 124 5.44 11.33 5.10
N LEU A 125 5.56 10.03 5.39
CA LEU A 125 6.40 9.10 4.63
C LEU A 125 6.03 9.07 3.14
N MET A 126 4.73 9.08 2.81
CA MET A 126 4.28 9.07 1.41
C MET A 126 4.47 10.41 0.67
N LYS A 127 4.53 11.53 1.40
CA LYS A 127 4.77 12.87 0.84
C LYS A 127 6.22 13.12 0.51
N SER A 128 7.13 12.57 1.31
CA SER A 128 8.56 12.73 1.09
C SER A 128 9.02 11.90 -0.11
N ASN A 129 9.63 12.58 -1.08
CA ASN A 129 10.27 11.94 -2.21
C ASN A 129 11.74 11.76 -1.84
N PRO A 130 12.31 10.53 -1.82
CA PRO A 130 13.73 10.38 -1.62
C PRO A 130 14.45 11.11 -2.74
N THR A 131 15.19 12.15 -2.41
CA THR A 131 16.05 12.79 -3.38
C THR A 131 17.26 11.92 -3.61
N ILE A 132 17.86 12.01 -4.80
CA ILE A 132 19.11 11.26 -5.14
C ILE A 132 20.22 11.57 -4.12
N PHE A 133 20.13 12.71 -3.43
CA PHE A 133 21.06 13.15 -2.38
C PHE A 133 20.86 12.44 -1.04
N ASP A 134 19.72 11.81 -0.78
CA ASP A 134 19.48 11.02 0.43
C ASP A 134 20.10 9.62 0.35
N SER A 135 20.74 9.28 -0.78
CA SER A 135 21.38 7.99 -1.06
C SER A 135 22.92 8.08 -1.22
N LEU A 136 23.54 9.21 -0.82
CA LEU A 136 25.00 9.45 -0.89
C LEU A 136 25.67 9.40 0.49
#